data_AF-Q9D1S8-F1
#
_entry.id   AF-Q9D1S8-F1
#
_cell.length_a   1.000
_cell.length_b   1.000
_cell.length_c   1.000
_cell.angle_alpha   90.00
_cell.angle_beta   90.00
_cell.angle_gamma   90.00
#
_symmetry.space_group_name_H-M   'P 1'
#
loop_
_entity.id
_entity.type
_entity.pdbx_description
1 polymer ?
#
loop_
_entity_poly.entity_id
_entity_poly.type
_entity_poly.pdbx_seq_one_letter_code
_entity_poly.pdbx_strand_id
1 'polypeptide(L)'
;MLLLEALKVKQVVLESIPTFLKWPIAVTCYWLQSTEAKAKLHHLQALLLGMLREPLHAIVNSPGTEDPQRGGAKMLYEELCQVKAPMRPGPRVDLDTAHVFCQWQSCLQMGLYLNQLLSTPLPEPNLTWLYNGSLVHRLCQQLPASSSVESLLSLCPEAKQLYEHLFNATKSYAPAELFLPKTKSKSKKKRQKKKVASLGTTADAKHWYDRSNRFGPLMPESLEEHVENSELE
;
A
#
# COMPACT_ATOMS: atom_id res chain seq x y z
N MET A 1 9.14 -3.65 -24.27
CA MET A 1 9.72 -2.40 -23.71
C MET A 1 10.43 -2.79 -22.43
N LEU A 2 11.73 -2.52 -22.32
CA LEU A 2 12.62 -3.10 -21.28
C LEU A 2 12.12 -2.88 -19.85
N LEU A 3 11.55 -1.72 -19.53
CA LEU A 3 10.99 -1.44 -18.21
C LEU A 3 9.81 -2.37 -17.86
N LEU A 4 8.89 -2.62 -18.80
CA LEU A 4 7.75 -3.51 -18.56
C LEU A 4 8.20 -4.96 -18.43
N GLU A 5 9.21 -5.37 -19.20
CA GLU A 5 9.82 -6.70 -19.08
C GLU A 5 10.47 -6.89 -17.71
N ALA A 6 11.20 -5.90 -17.21
CA ALA A 6 11.79 -5.92 -15.87
C ALA A 6 10.73 -5.97 -14.75
N LEU A 7 9.61 -5.27 -14.93
CA LEU A 7 8.44 -5.33 -14.03
C LEU A 7 7.57 -6.58 -14.23
N LYS A 8 7.89 -7.42 -15.22
CA LYS A 8 7.12 -8.61 -15.62
C LYS A 8 5.65 -8.30 -15.98
N VAL A 9 5.42 -7.17 -16.64
CA VAL A 9 4.09 -6.70 -17.06
C VAL A 9 3.99 -6.72 -18.59
N LYS A 10 2.89 -7.27 -19.11
CA LYS A 10 2.58 -7.23 -20.54
C LYS A 10 2.03 -5.87 -20.95
N GLN A 11 2.46 -5.34 -22.09
CA GLN A 11 2.04 -4.03 -22.59
C GLN A 11 0.52 -3.94 -22.82
N VAL A 12 -0.12 -5.01 -23.30
CA VAL A 12 -1.57 -5.07 -23.56
C VAL A 12 -2.42 -4.70 -22.33
N VAL A 13 -1.90 -4.95 -21.13
CA VAL A 13 -2.61 -4.64 -19.88
C VAL A 13 -2.70 -3.12 -19.63
N LEU A 14 -1.76 -2.35 -20.20
CA LEU A 14 -1.67 -0.91 -19.99
C LEU A 14 -2.35 -0.10 -21.11
N GLU A 15 -2.96 -0.74 -22.10
CA GLU A 15 -3.57 -0.05 -23.25
C GLU A 15 -4.79 0.79 -22.84
N SER A 16 -5.64 0.25 -21.96
CA SER A 16 -6.81 0.96 -21.41
C SER A 16 -6.47 1.92 -20.26
N ILE A 17 -5.20 2.03 -19.88
CA ILE A 17 -4.76 2.82 -18.72
C ILE A 17 -4.29 4.21 -19.19
N PRO A 18 -4.77 5.31 -18.58
CA PRO A 18 -4.29 6.66 -18.89
C PRO A 18 -2.77 6.76 -18.75
N THR A 19 -2.12 7.55 -19.61
CA THR A 19 -0.65 7.56 -19.74
C THR A 19 0.08 7.81 -18.41
N PHE A 20 -0.41 8.75 -17.58
CA PHE A 20 0.16 9.07 -16.27
C PHE A 20 -0.01 7.94 -15.23
N LEU A 21 -0.96 7.03 -15.42
CA LEU A 21 -1.19 5.87 -14.54
C LEU A 21 -0.56 4.57 -15.07
N LYS A 22 -0.01 4.55 -16.30
CA LYS A 22 0.62 3.33 -16.84
C LYS A 22 1.77 2.85 -15.96
N TRP A 23 2.64 3.77 -15.54
CA TRP A 23 3.78 3.43 -14.68
C TRP A 23 3.35 2.97 -13.27
N PRO A 24 2.50 3.69 -12.52
CA PRO A 24 2.00 3.22 -11.22
C PRO A 24 1.30 1.87 -11.28
N ILE A 25 0.52 1.62 -12.33
CA ILE A 25 -0.17 0.35 -12.51
C ILE A 25 0.81 -0.77 -12.83
N ALA A 26 1.82 -0.54 -13.66
CA ALA A 26 2.88 -1.52 -13.91
C ALA A 26 3.60 -1.91 -12.61
N VAL A 27 3.97 -0.92 -11.77
CA VAL A 27 4.59 -1.19 -10.47
C VAL A 27 3.63 -1.92 -9.53
N THR A 28 2.35 -1.56 -9.52
CA THR A 28 1.34 -2.23 -8.69
C THR A 28 1.17 -3.69 -9.12
N CYS A 29 1.20 -3.98 -10.42
CA CYS A 29 1.20 -5.36 -10.94
C CYS A 29 2.45 -6.12 -10.48
N TYR A 30 3.64 -5.51 -10.51
CA TYR A 30 4.86 -6.12 -10.00
C TYR A 30 4.76 -6.42 -8.50
N TRP A 31 4.29 -5.45 -7.71
CA TRP A 31 4.11 -5.60 -6.27
C TRP A 31 3.16 -6.75 -5.91
N LEU A 32 2.04 -6.88 -6.63
CA LEU A 32 1.07 -7.96 -6.41
C LEU A 32 1.64 -9.36 -6.69
N GLN A 33 2.61 -9.47 -7.59
CA GLN A 33 3.28 -10.75 -7.89
C GLN A 33 4.30 -11.16 -6.81
N SER A 34 4.67 -10.25 -5.89
CA SER A 34 5.63 -10.55 -4.85
C SER A 34 5.04 -11.48 -3.79
N THR A 35 5.71 -12.61 -3.54
CA THR A 35 5.33 -13.54 -2.46
C THR A 35 5.45 -12.94 -1.07
N GLU A 36 6.21 -11.84 -0.93
CA GLU A 36 6.36 -11.12 0.33
C GLU A 36 5.23 -10.11 0.58
N ALA A 37 4.51 -9.72 -0.47
CA ALA A 37 3.40 -8.79 -0.35
C ALA A 37 2.20 -9.51 0.26
N LYS A 38 1.97 -9.32 1.57
CA LYS A 38 0.75 -9.79 2.26
C LYS A 38 -0.48 -8.90 1.94
N ALA A 39 -0.52 -8.38 0.72
CA ALA A 39 -1.60 -7.54 0.24
C ALA A 39 -2.92 -8.32 0.25
N LYS A 40 -4.00 -7.63 0.58
CA LYS A 40 -5.36 -8.16 0.63
C LYS A 40 -6.19 -7.29 -0.32
N LEU A 41 -7.37 -7.76 -0.70
CA LEU A 41 -8.24 -7.03 -1.61
C LEU A 41 -8.44 -5.55 -1.23
N HIS A 42 -8.77 -5.26 0.03
CA HIS A 42 -8.99 -3.88 0.48
C HIS A 42 -7.73 -3.00 0.37
N HIS A 43 -6.52 -3.55 0.50
CA HIS A 43 -5.27 -2.79 0.29
C HIS A 43 -5.16 -2.32 -1.16
N LEU A 44 -5.42 -3.22 -2.12
CA LEU A 44 -5.44 -2.89 -3.55
C LEU A 44 -6.57 -1.90 -3.86
N GLN A 45 -7.78 -2.16 -3.38
CA GLN A 45 -8.93 -1.28 -3.62
C GLN A 45 -8.68 0.14 -3.09
N ALA A 46 -8.18 0.28 -1.86
CA ALA A 46 -7.85 1.57 -1.27
C ALA A 46 -6.75 2.31 -2.05
N LEU A 47 -5.72 1.59 -2.49
CA LEU A 47 -4.64 2.16 -3.29
C LEU A 47 -5.17 2.71 -4.63
N LEU A 48 -5.96 1.91 -5.36
CA LEU A 48 -6.53 2.31 -6.65
C LEU A 48 -7.51 3.47 -6.51
N LEU A 49 -8.34 3.49 -5.47
CA LEU A 49 -9.19 4.64 -5.15
C LEU A 49 -8.38 5.90 -4.86
N GLY A 50 -7.25 5.76 -4.16
CA GLY A 50 -6.32 6.86 -3.92
C GLY A 50 -5.77 7.49 -5.21
N MET A 51 -5.53 6.67 -6.24
CA MET A 51 -5.05 7.13 -7.56
C MET A 51 -6.11 7.90 -8.36
N LEU A 52 -7.41 7.81 -7.99
CA LEU A 52 -8.47 8.58 -8.65
C LEU A 52 -8.48 10.06 -8.28
N ARG A 53 -7.72 10.45 -7.23
CA ARG A 53 -7.74 11.82 -6.69
C ARG A 53 -7.37 12.88 -7.74
N GLU A 54 -6.33 12.62 -8.53
CA GLU A 54 -5.89 13.53 -9.60
C GLU A 54 -6.90 13.63 -10.75
N PRO A 55 -7.38 12.53 -11.36
CA PRO A 55 -8.44 12.60 -12.36
C PRO A 55 -9.70 13.31 -11.86
N LEU A 56 -10.13 13.04 -10.63
CA LEU A 56 -11.29 13.69 -10.03
C LEU A 56 -11.08 15.20 -9.86
N HIS A 57 -9.90 15.60 -9.37
CA HIS A 57 -9.55 17.02 -9.25
C HIS A 57 -9.55 17.72 -10.62
N ALA A 58 -9.07 17.05 -11.68
CA ALA A 58 -9.10 17.59 -13.04
C ALA A 58 -10.55 17.78 -13.54
N ILE A 59 -11.44 16.80 -13.32
CA ILE A 59 -12.86 16.90 -13.70
C ILE A 59 -13.54 18.04 -12.94
N VAL A 60 -13.30 18.16 -11.63
CA VAL A 60 -13.91 19.19 -10.78
C VAL A 60 -13.49 20.60 -11.21
N ASN A 61 -12.24 20.79 -11.64
CA ASN A 61 -11.68 22.09 -12.00
C ASN A 61 -11.70 22.40 -13.51
N SER A 62 -12.22 21.50 -14.34
CA SER A 62 -12.31 21.73 -15.78
C SER A 62 -13.23 22.93 -16.10
N PRO A 63 -12.79 23.91 -16.91
CA PRO A 63 -13.62 25.02 -17.36
C PRO A 63 -14.52 24.54 -18.50
N GLY A 64 -15.74 24.12 -18.16
CA GLY A 64 -16.77 23.70 -19.11
C GLY A 64 -18.07 23.38 -18.38
N THR A 65 -19.20 23.67 -19.02
CA THR A 65 -20.62 23.47 -18.65
C THR A 65 -20.93 22.73 -17.35
N GLU A 66 -21.86 23.28 -16.55
CA GLU A 66 -22.44 22.66 -15.34
C GLU A 66 -23.16 21.34 -15.67
N ASP A 67 -22.39 20.29 -15.92
CA ASP A 67 -22.86 18.95 -16.18
C ASP A 67 -23.17 18.26 -14.84
N PRO A 68 -24.31 17.56 -14.68
CA PRO A 68 -24.54 16.67 -13.54
C PRO A 68 -23.35 15.75 -13.22
N GLN A 69 -22.57 15.37 -14.23
CA GLN A 69 -21.32 14.60 -14.10
C GLN A 69 -20.27 15.29 -13.19
N ARG A 70 -20.16 16.63 -13.23
CA ARG A 70 -19.26 17.41 -12.39
C ARG A 70 -19.69 17.42 -10.93
N GLY A 71 -21.00 17.42 -10.68
CA GLY A 71 -21.56 17.30 -9.33
C GLY A 71 -21.18 15.97 -8.68
N GLY A 72 -21.29 14.88 -9.44
CA GLY A 72 -20.85 13.55 -9.05
C GLY A 72 -19.37 13.46 -8.69
N ALA A 73 -18.50 13.96 -9.57
CA ALA A 73 -17.05 14.00 -9.34
C ALA A 73 -16.67 14.83 -8.11
N LYS A 74 -17.35 15.97 -7.88
CA LYS A 74 -17.12 16.81 -6.70
C LYS A 74 -17.51 16.09 -5.41
N MET A 75 -18.68 15.47 -5.36
CA MET A 75 -19.11 14.69 -4.19
C MET A 75 -18.15 13.55 -3.89
N LEU A 76 -17.74 12.79 -4.91
CA LEU A 76 -16.77 11.70 -4.75
C LEU A 76 -15.40 12.21 -4.29
N TYR A 77 -14.92 13.33 -4.84
CA TYR A 77 -13.66 13.95 -4.42
C TYR A 77 -13.72 14.39 -2.95
N GLU A 78 -14.83 15.02 -2.53
CA GLU A 78 -15.05 15.42 -1.13
C GLU A 78 -15.14 14.21 -0.19
N GLU A 79 -15.78 13.12 -0.61
CA GLU A 79 -15.91 11.87 0.14
C GLU A 79 -14.57 11.12 0.27
N LEU A 80 -13.68 11.22 -0.74
CA LEU A 80 -12.32 10.72 -0.63
C LEU A 80 -11.49 11.63 0.29
N CYS A 81 -11.53 12.95 0.10
CA CYS A 81 -10.74 13.87 0.89
C CYS A 81 -11.18 13.94 2.36
N GLN A 82 -12.49 13.80 2.65
CA GLN A 82 -13.14 14.07 3.95
C GLN A 82 -12.45 15.19 4.73
N VAL A 83 -12.37 16.37 4.11
CA VAL A 83 -11.76 17.60 4.64
C VAL A 83 -12.42 18.04 5.97
N LYS A 84 -13.54 17.43 6.38
CA LYS A 84 -14.40 17.90 7.49
C LYS A 84 -14.68 16.88 8.60
N ALA A 85 -13.95 15.77 8.70
CA ALA A 85 -14.06 14.92 9.89
C ALA A 85 -13.17 15.48 11.01
N PRO A 86 -13.70 15.93 12.17
CA PRO A 86 -12.85 16.27 13.31
C PRO A 86 -12.03 15.03 13.66
N MET A 87 -10.72 15.25 13.85
CA MET A 87 -9.77 14.25 14.28
C MET A 87 -10.24 13.67 15.62
N ARG A 88 -11.11 12.66 15.58
CA ARG A 88 -11.36 11.80 16.74
C ARG A 88 -10.00 11.22 17.15
N PRO A 89 -9.74 10.96 18.45
CA PRO A 89 -8.54 10.24 18.86
C PRO A 89 -8.43 8.98 17.99
N GLY A 90 -7.49 9.01 17.05
CA GLY A 90 -7.54 8.10 15.91
C GLY A 90 -7.34 6.68 16.38
N PRO A 91 -7.99 5.68 15.75
CA PRO A 91 -7.54 4.30 15.87
C PRO A 91 -6.04 4.27 15.61
N ARG A 92 -5.26 3.58 16.47
CA ARG A 92 -3.82 3.39 16.23
C ARG A 92 -3.63 2.94 14.78
N VAL A 93 -2.63 3.50 14.09
CA VAL A 93 -2.28 3.10 12.73
C VAL A 93 -2.13 1.59 12.70
N ASP A 94 -2.89 0.92 11.84
CA ASP A 94 -2.74 -0.51 11.64
C ASP A 94 -1.36 -0.77 11.02
N LEU A 95 -0.46 -1.32 11.83
CA LEU A 95 0.92 -1.56 11.46
C LEU A 95 1.02 -2.56 10.30
N ASP A 96 0.09 -3.51 10.21
CA ASP A 96 0.06 -4.48 9.10
C ASP A 96 -0.25 -3.76 7.79
N THR A 97 -1.31 -2.94 7.77
CA THR A 97 -1.64 -2.09 6.61
C THR A 97 -0.50 -1.14 6.26
N ALA A 98 0.12 -0.50 7.26
CA ALA A 98 1.23 0.42 7.04
C ALA A 98 2.42 -0.29 6.38
N HIS A 99 2.78 -1.48 6.89
CA HIS A 99 3.85 -2.28 6.33
C HIS A 99 3.58 -2.69 4.88
N VAL A 100 2.34 -3.12 4.58
CA VAL A 100 1.92 -3.48 3.21
C VAL A 100 2.07 -2.29 2.25
N PHE A 101 1.70 -1.09 2.67
CA PHE A 101 1.90 0.11 1.84
C PHE A 101 3.36 0.52 1.75
N CYS A 102 4.17 0.38 2.81
CA CYS A 102 5.62 0.60 2.74
C CYS A 102 6.30 -0.33 1.72
N GLN A 103 5.85 -1.60 1.61
CA GLN A 103 6.32 -2.50 0.57
C GLN A 103 5.98 -1.98 -0.83
N TRP A 104 4.73 -1.56 -1.06
CA TRP A 104 4.31 -0.97 -2.33
C TRP A 104 5.10 0.31 -2.66
N GLN A 105 5.28 1.22 -1.69
CA GLN A 105 6.07 2.45 -1.85
C GLN A 105 7.54 2.15 -2.16
N SER A 106 8.10 1.07 -1.61
CA SER A 106 9.46 0.63 -1.95
C SER A 106 9.53 0.15 -3.40
N CYS A 107 8.53 -0.62 -3.86
CA CYS A 107 8.42 -1.00 -5.28
C CYS A 107 8.27 0.23 -6.19
N LEU A 108 7.47 1.22 -5.76
CA LEU A 108 7.27 2.49 -6.45
C LEU A 108 8.59 3.26 -6.61
N GLN A 109 9.34 3.40 -5.52
CA GLN A 109 10.63 4.09 -5.55
C GLN A 109 11.64 3.38 -6.45
N MET A 110 11.78 2.05 -6.34
CA MET A 110 12.71 1.31 -7.20
C MET A 110 12.27 1.31 -8.66
N GLY A 111 10.97 1.22 -8.93
CA GLY A 111 10.41 1.35 -10.27
C GLY A 111 10.63 2.73 -10.89
N LEU A 112 10.75 3.77 -10.06
CA LEU A 112 11.02 5.14 -10.51
C LEU A 112 12.47 5.26 -10.94
N TYR A 113 13.40 4.81 -10.10
CA TYR A 113 14.82 4.78 -10.44
C TYR A 113 15.08 3.93 -11.68
N LEU A 114 14.39 2.81 -11.84
CA LEU A 114 14.49 1.98 -13.03
C LEU A 114 13.94 2.71 -14.27
N ASN A 115 12.81 3.40 -14.17
CA ASN A 115 12.27 4.22 -15.26
C ASN A 115 13.27 5.30 -15.69
N GLN A 116 13.87 6.00 -14.73
CA GLN A 116 14.86 7.06 -14.96
C GLN A 116 16.14 6.51 -15.60
N LEU A 117 16.66 5.40 -15.07
CA LEU A 117 17.85 4.72 -15.61
C LEU A 117 17.65 4.31 -17.08
N LEU A 118 16.44 3.92 -17.45
CA LEU A 118 16.06 3.54 -18.80
C LEU A 118 15.66 4.73 -19.69
N SER A 119 16.01 5.96 -19.28
CA SER A 119 15.68 7.20 -20.00
C SER A 119 14.18 7.48 -20.11
N THR A 120 13.43 7.23 -19.03
CA THR A 120 12.01 7.59 -18.85
C THR A 120 11.07 7.08 -19.95
N PRO A 121 11.02 5.75 -20.23
CA PRO A 121 10.17 5.20 -21.27
C PRO A 121 8.66 5.31 -20.97
N LEU A 122 8.27 5.54 -19.71
CA LEU A 122 6.92 5.93 -19.31
C LEU A 122 6.95 7.29 -18.60
N PRO A 123 5.89 8.11 -18.73
CA PRO A 123 5.83 9.38 -18.03
C PRO A 123 5.72 9.17 -16.52
N GLU A 124 6.44 10.01 -15.78
CA GLU A 124 6.41 10.01 -14.32
C GLU A 124 5.15 10.75 -13.84
N PRO A 125 4.35 10.15 -12.95
CA PRO A 125 3.19 10.82 -12.36
C PRO A 125 3.64 11.83 -11.31
N ASN A 126 2.74 12.75 -10.97
CA ASN A 126 2.94 13.58 -9.79
C ASN A 126 2.75 12.73 -8.52
N LEU A 127 3.86 12.41 -7.84
CA LEU A 127 3.85 11.56 -6.64
C LEU A 127 3.01 12.13 -5.50
N THR A 128 2.91 13.46 -5.39
CA THR A 128 2.06 14.15 -4.39
C THR A 128 0.58 13.86 -4.61
N TRP A 129 0.17 13.64 -5.86
CA TRP A 129 -1.19 13.28 -6.22
C TRP A 129 -1.42 11.76 -6.28
N LEU A 130 -0.38 10.98 -6.55
CA LEU A 130 -0.48 9.53 -6.68
C LEU A 130 -0.82 8.83 -5.35
N TYR A 131 -0.17 9.21 -4.25
CA TYR A 131 -0.32 8.53 -2.96
C TYR A 131 -0.60 9.50 -1.82
N ASN A 132 -1.55 9.15 -0.95
CA ASN A 132 -1.81 9.85 0.29
C ASN A 132 -2.05 8.81 1.40
N GLY A 133 -1.11 8.70 2.35
CA GLY A 133 -1.15 7.68 3.40
C GLY A 133 -2.41 7.75 4.26
N SER A 134 -2.80 8.95 4.69
CA SER A 134 -4.00 9.16 5.51
C SER A 134 -5.27 8.70 4.78
N LEU A 135 -5.36 8.98 3.47
CA LEU A 135 -6.48 8.55 2.62
C LEU A 135 -6.54 7.02 2.51
N VAL A 136 -5.45 6.38 2.07
CA VAL A 136 -5.48 4.92 1.80
C VAL A 136 -5.70 4.11 3.08
N HIS A 137 -5.17 4.57 4.22
CA HIS A 137 -5.43 3.93 5.52
C HIS A 137 -6.88 4.08 5.95
N ARG A 138 -7.49 5.26 5.77
CA ARG A 138 -8.91 5.47 6.05
C ARG A 138 -9.78 4.57 5.18
N LEU A 139 -9.48 4.50 3.88
CA LEU A 139 -10.20 3.62 2.94
C LEU A 139 -10.07 2.15 3.35
N CYS A 140 -8.88 1.68 3.74
CA CYS A 140 -8.69 0.33 4.27
C CYS A 140 -9.53 0.04 5.52
N GLN A 141 -9.84 1.03 6.35
CA GLN A 141 -10.71 0.87 7.52
C GLN A 141 -12.21 0.88 7.16
N GLN A 142 -12.59 1.58 6.10
CA GLN A 142 -14.00 1.75 5.69
C GLN A 142 -14.50 0.64 4.77
N LEU A 143 -13.66 0.16 3.84
CA LEU A 143 -14.00 -0.90 2.88
C LEU A 143 -14.39 -2.24 3.52
N PRO A 144 -13.85 -2.67 4.68
CA PRO A 144 -14.28 -3.90 5.35
C PRO A 144 -15.63 -3.81 6.07
N ALA A 145 -16.16 -2.60 6.33
CA ALA A 145 -17.16 -2.40 7.39
C ALA A 145 -18.59 -2.10 6.90
N SER A 146 -18.81 -1.45 5.76
CA SER A 146 -20.19 -1.00 5.43
C SER A 146 -20.43 -0.41 4.04
N SER A 147 -19.42 -0.14 3.21
CA SER A 147 -19.61 0.43 1.87
C SER A 147 -18.85 -0.38 0.83
N SER A 148 -19.55 -0.79 -0.23
CA SER A 148 -18.90 -1.37 -1.40
C SER A 148 -18.17 -0.26 -2.14
N VAL A 149 -17.01 -0.56 -2.73
CA VAL A 149 -16.35 0.35 -3.68
C VAL A 149 -17.34 0.84 -4.74
N GLU A 150 -18.28 -0.03 -5.13
CA GLU A 150 -19.37 0.27 -6.06
C GLU A 150 -20.29 1.40 -5.59
N SER A 151 -20.65 1.47 -4.30
CA SER A 151 -21.52 2.54 -3.80
C SER A 151 -20.81 3.88 -3.82
N LEU A 152 -19.51 3.90 -3.51
CA LEU A 152 -18.68 5.11 -3.56
C LEU A 152 -18.56 5.62 -5.01
N LEU A 153 -18.24 4.73 -5.94
CA LEU A 153 -18.03 5.08 -7.36
C LEU A 153 -19.33 5.35 -8.12
N SER A 154 -20.50 4.95 -7.60
CA SER A 154 -21.81 5.25 -8.20
C SER A 154 -22.06 6.75 -8.38
N LEU A 155 -21.36 7.59 -7.61
CA LEU A 155 -21.44 9.04 -7.69
C LEU A 155 -20.83 9.61 -8.98
N CYS A 156 -19.86 8.94 -9.61
CA CYS A 156 -19.17 9.43 -10.81
C CYS A 156 -18.85 8.26 -11.77
N PRO A 157 -19.64 8.09 -12.85
CA PRO A 157 -19.47 7.00 -13.80
C PRO A 157 -18.07 6.92 -14.44
N GLU A 158 -17.41 8.05 -14.68
CA GLU A 158 -16.09 8.09 -15.32
C GLU A 158 -15.00 7.65 -14.36
N ALA A 159 -15.10 8.06 -13.09
CA ALA A 159 -14.23 7.55 -12.04
C ALA A 159 -14.44 6.04 -11.82
N LYS A 160 -15.70 5.58 -11.93
CA LYS A 160 -16.03 4.16 -11.90
C LYS A 160 -15.36 3.40 -13.05
N GLN A 161 -15.53 3.85 -14.29
CA GLN A 161 -14.91 3.25 -15.46
C GLN A 161 -13.39 3.23 -15.35
N LEU A 162 -12.77 4.33 -14.91
CA LEU A 162 -11.33 4.38 -14.70
C LEU A 162 -10.91 3.35 -13.64
N TYR A 163 -11.57 3.32 -12.49
CA TYR A 163 -11.31 2.33 -11.45
C TYR A 163 -11.39 0.90 -11.96
N GLU A 164 -12.43 0.56 -12.73
CA GLU A 164 -12.59 -0.77 -13.33
C GLU A 164 -11.43 -1.10 -14.26
N HIS A 165 -10.95 -0.17 -15.09
CA HIS A 165 -9.76 -0.38 -15.91
C HIS A 165 -8.51 -0.66 -15.05
N LEU A 166 -8.27 0.15 -14.00
CA LEU A 166 -7.12 -0.05 -13.11
C LEU A 166 -7.21 -1.40 -12.37
N PHE A 167 -8.40 -1.75 -11.89
CA PHE A 167 -8.65 -2.98 -11.15
C PHE A 167 -8.50 -4.21 -12.05
N ASN A 168 -9.07 -4.18 -13.27
CA ASN A 168 -8.94 -5.27 -14.23
C ASN A 168 -7.49 -5.48 -14.68
N ALA A 169 -6.74 -4.40 -14.89
CA ALA A 169 -5.33 -4.48 -15.23
C ALA A 169 -4.52 -5.19 -14.14
N THR A 170 -4.72 -4.81 -12.88
CA THR A 170 -3.99 -5.38 -11.73
C THR A 170 -4.46 -6.78 -11.35
N LYS A 171 -5.73 -7.12 -11.57
CA LYS A 171 -6.33 -8.42 -11.25
C LYS A 171 -5.60 -9.59 -11.90
N SER A 172 -5.10 -9.43 -13.12
CA SER A 172 -4.38 -10.49 -13.84
C SER A 172 -3.01 -10.86 -13.23
N TYR A 173 -2.47 -10.02 -12.33
CA TYR A 173 -1.19 -10.22 -11.65
C TYR A 173 -1.33 -10.46 -10.14
N ALA A 174 -2.56 -10.39 -9.62
CA ALA A 174 -2.84 -10.68 -8.22
C ALA A 174 -2.96 -12.20 -7.99
N PRO A 175 -2.43 -12.72 -6.87
CA PRO A 175 -2.64 -14.11 -6.46
C PRO A 175 -4.14 -14.40 -6.30
N ALA A 176 -4.58 -15.59 -6.70
CA ALA A 176 -6.01 -15.96 -6.63
C ALA A 176 -6.55 -15.87 -5.20
N GLU A 177 -5.69 -16.11 -4.21
CA GLU A 177 -5.97 -16.02 -2.77
C GLU A 177 -6.42 -14.63 -2.34
N LEU A 178 -6.02 -13.59 -3.07
CA LEU A 178 -6.39 -12.21 -2.79
C LEU A 178 -7.90 -11.96 -2.99
N PHE A 179 -8.54 -12.73 -3.89
CA PHE A 179 -9.96 -12.62 -4.23
C PHE A 179 -10.84 -13.68 -3.57
N LEU A 180 -10.25 -14.69 -2.92
CA LEU A 180 -11.01 -15.75 -2.28
C LEU A 180 -11.61 -15.29 -0.94
N PRO A 181 -12.90 -15.55 -0.67
CA PRO A 181 -13.47 -15.33 0.65
C PRO A 181 -12.76 -16.26 1.64
N LYS A 182 -12.31 -15.72 2.78
CA LYS A 182 -11.64 -16.49 3.84
C LYS A 182 -12.48 -17.72 4.20
N THR A 183 -12.10 -18.90 3.72
CA THR A 183 -12.63 -20.15 4.26
C THR A 183 -12.17 -20.22 5.72
N LYS A 184 -13.13 -20.28 6.64
CA LYS A 184 -12.88 -20.47 8.07
C LYS A 184 -12.21 -21.84 8.26
N SER A 185 -10.88 -21.92 8.15
CA SER A 185 -10.15 -23.12 8.50
C SER A 185 -10.23 -23.30 10.01
N LYS A 186 -11.13 -24.18 10.47
CA LYS A 186 -11.18 -24.66 11.85
C LYS A 186 -9.93 -25.52 12.11
N SER A 187 -8.82 -24.87 12.44
CA SER A 187 -7.64 -25.54 12.98
C SER A 187 -7.94 -25.99 14.41
N LYS A 188 -8.35 -27.25 14.57
CA LYS A 188 -8.40 -27.94 15.87
C LYS A 188 -6.97 -28.12 16.37
N LYS A 189 -6.50 -27.21 17.23
CA LYS A 189 -5.27 -27.39 18.02
C LYS A 189 -5.47 -28.56 19.00
N LYS A 190 -5.01 -29.76 18.63
CA LYS A 190 -4.89 -30.89 19.55
C LYS A 190 -3.68 -30.63 20.46
N ARG A 191 -3.93 -30.06 21.66
CA ARG A 191 -2.92 -29.95 22.73
C ARG A 191 -2.54 -31.37 23.18
N GLN A 192 -1.33 -31.81 22.87
CA GLN A 192 -0.69 -32.89 23.62
C GLN A 192 0.10 -32.27 24.78
N LYS A 193 -0.33 -32.59 26.00
CA LYS A 193 0.42 -32.37 27.24
C LYS A 193 1.69 -33.20 27.19
N LYS A 194 2.84 -32.59 27.46
CA LYS A 194 3.96 -33.29 28.11
C LYS A 194 4.47 -32.42 29.25
N LYS A 195 4.23 -32.89 30.48
CA LYS A 195 4.82 -32.38 31.73
C LYS A 195 6.30 -32.78 31.74
N VAL A 196 7.19 -31.84 32.04
CA VAL A 196 8.43 -32.09 32.80
C VAL A 196 8.65 -30.88 33.72
N ALA A 197 9.05 -31.16 34.95
CA ALA A 197 9.10 -30.25 36.09
C ALA A 197 10.46 -29.52 36.24
N SER A 198 10.39 -28.35 36.88
CA SER A 198 11.38 -27.65 37.73
C SER A 198 12.83 -27.46 37.23
N LEU A 199 13.32 -26.21 37.14
CA LEU A 199 14.06 -25.47 38.20
C LEU A 199 14.74 -24.20 37.61
N GLY A 200 14.63 -23.04 38.28
CA GLY A 200 15.70 -22.03 38.37
C GLY A 200 15.88 -20.92 37.30
N THR A 201 15.92 -19.67 37.80
CA THR A 201 16.77 -18.52 37.40
C THR A 201 16.49 -17.66 36.14
N THR A 202 16.02 -16.43 36.43
CA THR A 202 16.48 -15.09 35.99
C THR A 202 16.86 -14.76 34.53
N ALA A 203 16.16 -13.73 34.03
CA ALA A 203 16.63 -12.57 33.24
C ALA A 203 17.12 -12.74 31.78
N ASP A 204 16.65 -11.75 30.99
CA ASP A 204 17.13 -11.23 29.71
C ASP A 204 17.15 -12.12 28.46
N ALA A 205 16.27 -11.76 27.52
CA ALA A 205 16.44 -12.06 26.10
C ALA A 205 15.91 -10.90 25.25
N LYS A 206 16.63 -9.76 25.30
CA LYS A 206 16.76 -8.84 24.16
C LYS A 206 17.30 -9.63 22.97
N HIS A 207 16.48 -9.94 21.95
CA HIS A 207 16.95 -10.02 20.55
C HIS A 207 15.79 -10.23 19.56
N TRP A 208 15.04 -9.17 19.25
CA TRP A 208 14.01 -9.21 18.20
C TRP A 208 14.23 -8.20 17.07
N TYR A 209 15.33 -7.44 17.07
CA TYR A 209 15.56 -6.36 16.10
C TYR A 209 16.65 -6.63 15.06
N ASP A 210 17.39 -7.74 15.15
CA ASP A 210 18.62 -7.92 14.37
C ASP A 210 18.47 -8.74 13.07
N ARG A 211 17.34 -8.61 12.37
CA ARG A 211 17.17 -9.34 11.10
C ARG A 211 16.61 -8.52 9.95
N SER A 212 16.53 -7.20 10.08
CA SER A 212 15.93 -6.37 9.04
C SER A 212 16.66 -5.06 8.76
N ASN A 213 17.76 -4.76 9.46
CA ASN A 213 18.53 -3.55 9.22
C ASN A 213 19.62 -3.76 8.17
N ARG A 214 19.30 -3.40 6.93
CA ARG A 214 20.18 -3.38 5.75
C ARG A 214 21.35 -2.40 5.87
N PHE A 215 21.32 -1.54 6.90
CA PHE A 215 22.28 -0.47 7.15
C PHE A 215 23.14 -0.73 8.40
N GLY A 216 23.01 -1.91 9.02
CA GLY A 216 23.86 -2.34 10.15
C GLY A 216 25.37 -2.18 9.91
N PRO A 217 25.90 -2.43 8.69
CA PRO A 217 27.34 -2.28 8.40
C PRO A 217 27.84 -0.84 8.35
N LEU A 218 26.96 0.17 8.43
CA LEU A 218 27.31 1.59 8.30
C LEU A 218 27.26 2.34 9.64
N MET A 219 26.96 1.65 10.74
CA MET A 219 27.02 2.25 12.07
C MET A 219 28.48 2.20 12.56
N PRO A 220 29.11 3.34 12.86
CA PRO A 220 30.39 3.35 13.57
C PRO A 220 30.19 2.69 14.93
N GLU A 221 30.94 1.63 15.21
CA GLU A 221 31.00 1.02 16.54
C GLU A 221 31.39 2.11 17.54
N SER A 222 30.50 2.39 18.49
CA SER A 222 30.73 3.37 19.54
C SER A 222 31.94 2.95 20.35
N LEU A 223 32.99 3.76 20.28
CA LEU A 223 34.23 3.67 21.05
C LEU A 223 33.91 3.36 22.53
N GLU A 224 34.49 2.27 23.03
CA GLU A 224 34.48 1.87 24.44
C GLU A 224 35.23 2.93 25.27
N GLU A 225 34.51 3.72 26.08
CA GLU A 225 35.14 4.47 27.18
C GLU A 225 35.14 3.60 28.43
N HIS A 226 36.30 2.99 28.68
CA HIS A 226 36.65 2.42 29.97
C HIS A 226 36.74 3.52 31.04
N VAL A 227 35.86 3.47 32.04
CA VAL A 227 36.08 4.13 33.33
C VAL A 227 36.04 3.05 34.40
N GLU A 228 37.22 2.49 34.71
CA GLU A 228 37.44 1.72 35.94
C GLU A 228 37.75 2.71 37.08
N ASN A 229 36.83 2.80 38.04
CA ASN A 229 37.11 3.32 39.37
C ASN A 229 37.40 2.12 40.29
N SER A 230 38.56 2.11 40.94
CA SER A 230 38.74 1.43 42.23
C SER A 230 39.82 2.14 43.04
N GLU A 231 39.37 2.74 44.14
CA GLU A 231 40.19 3.11 45.29
C GLU A 231 40.58 1.84 46.06
N LEU A 232 41.81 1.80 46.61
CA LEU A 232 42.21 1.26 47.94
C LEU A 232 43.72 0.93 47.96
N GLU A 233 44.56 1.90 48.35
CA GLU A 233 45.46 1.88 49.54
C GLU A 233 46.24 3.20 49.64
#